data_AF-A0A2G8KRI9-F1
#
_entry.id   AF-A0A2G8KRI9-F1
#
_cell.length_a   1.000
_cell.length_b   1.000
_cell.length_c   1.000
_cell.angle_alpha   90.00
_cell.angle_beta   90.00
_cell.angle_gamma   90.00
#
_symmetry.space_group_name_H-M   'P 1'
#
loop_
_entity.id
_entity.type
_entity.pdbx_description
1 polymer ?
#
loop_
_entity_poly.entity_id
_entity_poly.type
_entity_poly.pdbx_seq_one_letter_code
_entity_poly.pdbx_strand_id
1 'polypeptide(L)'
;MFGNIFVQVQNYRARSAFKLLEIDDSFRILKPGNTVVDVGAAPGSWTQVAVDRVNAIPTDASQPEGMVISVDLLRIPPITGANILDHSDFSHGDCKTKFFPCSVEEEWM
;
A
#
# COMPACT_ATOMS: atom_id res chain seq x y z
N MET A 1 36.29 7.91 -7.71
CA MET A 1 36.17 6.69 -6.87
C MET A 1 35.40 7.03 -5.59
N PHE A 2 34.10 7.30 -5.68
CA PHE A 2 33.18 7.30 -4.53
C PHE A 2 31.77 6.97 -5.05
N GLY A 3 31.62 5.72 -5.49
CA GLY A 3 30.31 5.09 -5.61
C GLY A 3 29.89 4.55 -4.24
N ASN A 4 28.58 4.53 -4.00
CA ASN A 4 27.88 3.81 -2.92
C ASN A 4 27.84 4.47 -1.51
N ILE A 5 27.15 5.60 -1.34
CA ILE A 5 26.76 6.06 0.02
C ILE A 5 25.26 6.40 0.22
N PHE A 6 24.40 6.37 -0.81
CA PHE A 6 23.00 6.83 -0.67
C PHE A 6 21.92 5.72 -0.62
N VAL A 7 22.28 4.43 -0.61
CA VAL A 7 21.30 3.32 -0.55
C VAL A 7 20.86 3.00 0.90
N GLN A 8 20.81 4.00 1.78
CA GLN A 8 20.58 3.81 3.23
C GLN A 8 19.50 4.73 3.84
N VAL A 9 18.82 5.60 3.09
CA VAL A 9 18.01 6.68 3.72
C VAL A 9 16.50 6.44 3.75
N GLN A 10 15.96 5.45 3.03
CA GLN A 10 14.55 5.07 3.15
C GLN A 10 14.43 3.82 4.04
N ASN A 11 13.92 3.97 5.27
CA ASN A 11 13.70 2.89 6.24
C ASN A 11 12.54 1.96 5.83
N TYR A 12 12.67 1.32 4.67
CA TYR A 12 11.72 0.30 4.22
C TYR A 12 11.94 -1.02 4.96
N ARG A 13 10.85 -1.68 5.32
CA ARG A 13 10.87 -2.92 6.11
C ARG A 13 11.49 -4.12 5.40
N ALA A 14 11.57 -4.08 4.07
CA ALA A 14 12.20 -5.13 3.28
C ALA A 14 12.74 -4.58 1.95
N ARG A 15 13.73 -5.28 1.38
CA ARG A 15 14.35 -4.93 0.09
C ARG A 15 13.39 -5.04 -1.10
N SER A 16 12.25 -5.72 -0.94
CA SER A 16 11.20 -5.79 -1.95
C SER A 16 10.61 -4.43 -2.30
N ALA A 17 10.64 -3.44 -1.39
CA ALA A 17 10.16 -2.08 -1.68
C ALA A 17 10.81 -1.48 -2.94
N PHE A 18 12.11 -1.71 -3.14
CA PHE A 18 12.84 -1.20 -4.31
C PHE A 18 12.31 -1.77 -5.64
N LYS A 19 11.75 -2.99 -5.63
CA LYS A 19 11.13 -3.56 -6.83
C LYS A 19 9.87 -2.80 -7.22
N LEU A 20 9.01 -2.47 -6.24
CA LEU A 20 7.80 -1.71 -6.51
C LEU A 20 8.13 -0.28 -6.95
N LEU A 21 9.13 0.34 -6.32
CA LEU A 21 9.62 1.65 -6.75
C LEU A 21 10.10 1.63 -8.21
N GLU A 22 10.94 0.65 -8.58
CA GLU A 22 11.44 0.52 -9.96
C GLU A 22 10.31 0.27 -10.98
N ILE A 23 9.34 -0.57 -10.61
CA ILE A 23 8.14 -0.83 -11.43
C ILE A 23 7.32 0.46 -11.57
N ASP A 24 7.04 1.15 -10.48
CA ASP A 24 6.22 2.37 -10.52
C ASP A 24 6.92 3.53 -11.24
N ASP A 25 8.23 3.68 -11.07
CA ASP A 25 9.01 4.69 -11.79
C ASP A 25 9.00 4.44 -13.32
N SER A 26 8.96 3.16 -13.72
CA SER A 26 8.92 2.76 -15.13
C SER A 26 7.52 2.86 -15.74
N PHE A 27 6.48 2.45 -15.00
CA PHE A 27 5.14 2.22 -15.54
C PHE A 27 4.07 3.18 -14.99
N ARG A 28 4.37 3.93 -13.93
CA ARG A 28 3.48 4.88 -13.24
C ARG A 28 2.12 4.27 -12.90
N ILE A 29 2.17 3.11 -12.24
CA ILE A 29 0.99 2.31 -11.89
C ILE A 29 0.29 2.83 -10.62
N LEU A 30 1.01 3.55 -9.77
CA LEU A 30 0.51 4.21 -8.57
C LEU A 30 0.41 5.72 -8.84
N LYS A 31 -0.76 6.29 -8.51
CA LYS A 31 -1.03 7.72 -8.65
C LYS A 31 -1.79 8.22 -7.43
N PRO A 32 -1.62 9.50 -7.07
CA PRO A 32 -2.45 10.16 -6.07
C PRO A 32 -3.94 9.91 -6.30
N GLY A 33 -4.69 9.63 -5.24
CA GLY A 33 -6.13 9.34 -5.33
C GLY A 33 -6.48 7.88 -5.65
N ASN A 34 -5.50 7.04 -6.01
CA ASN A 34 -5.78 5.62 -6.24
C ASN A 34 -6.15 4.91 -4.94
N THR A 35 -7.08 3.96 -5.04
CA THR A 35 -7.27 2.92 -4.03
C THR A 35 -6.43 1.70 -4.40
N VAL A 36 -5.57 1.27 -3.49
CA VAL A 36 -4.63 0.15 -3.69
C VAL A 36 -4.87 -0.92 -2.65
N VAL A 37 -4.91 -2.17 -3.11
CA VAL A 37 -4.95 -3.36 -2.25
C VAL A 37 -3.62 -4.11 -2.36
N ASP A 38 -2.88 -4.22 -1.27
CA ASP A 38 -1.62 -4.97 -1.16
C ASP A 38 -1.89 -6.34 -0.52
N VAL A 39 -1.87 -7.40 -1.34
CA VAL A 39 -2.19 -8.78 -0.92
C VAL A 39 -0.89 -9.56 -0.69
N GLY A 40 -0.76 -10.22 0.46
CA GLY A 40 0.51 -10.83 0.87
C GLY A 40 1.51 -9.78 1.34
N ALA A 41 1.01 -8.78 2.06
CA ALA A 41 1.75 -7.56 2.35
C ALA A 41 2.88 -7.74 3.38
N ALA A 42 2.88 -8.74 4.25
CA ALA A 42 3.82 -8.83 5.37
C ALA A 42 5.30 -8.87 4.91
N PRO A 43 6.20 -8.04 5.48
CA PRO A 43 6.05 -7.17 6.66
C PRO A 43 5.53 -5.75 6.37
N GLY A 44 5.13 -5.44 5.14
CA GLY A 44 4.46 -4.19 4.74
C GLY A 44 5.33 -3.26 3.88
N SER A 45 6.38 -3.78 3.23
CA SER A 45 7.32 -2.93 2.48
C SER A 45 6.72 -2.29 1.22
N TRP A 46 5.81 -2.99 0.53
CA TRP A 46 5.09 -2.44 -0.63
C TRP A 46 4.00 -1.49 -0.19
N THR A 47 3.29 -1.82 0.89
CA THR A 47 2.36 -0.90 1.58
C THR A 47 3.01 0.46 1.90
N GLN A 48 4.24 0.49 2.43
CA GLN A 48 4.95 1.75 2.71
C GLN A 48 5.14 2.60 1.44
N VAL A 49 5.48 1.97 0.32
CA VAL A 49 5.64 2.66 -0.98
C VAL A 49 4.28 3.12 -1.49
N ALA A 50 3.25 2.28 -1.41
CA ALA A 50 1.91 2.60 -1.89
C ALA A 50 1.32 3.82 -1.18
N VAL A 51 1.42 3.90 0.15
CA VAL A 51 0.90 5.03 0.95
C VAL A 51 1.42 6.37 0.46
N ASP A 52 2.74 6.44 0.21
CA ASP A 52 3.41 7.63 -0.29
C ASP A 52 2.96 7.96 -1.73
N ARG A 53 3.01 6.97 -2.64
CA ARG A 53 2.72 7.16 -4.06
C ARG A 53 1.26 7.53 -4.36
N VAL A 54 0.32 7.11 -3.51
CA VAL A 54 -1.11 7.40 -3.70
C VAL A 54 -1.63 8.57 -2.87
N ASN A 55 -0.76 9.26 -2.13
CA ASN A 55 -1.15 10.37 -1.25
C ASN A 55 -2.20 9.91 -0.20
N ALA A 56 -2.00 8.74 0.41
CA ALA A 56 -2.91 8.21 1.44
C ALA A 56 -2.73 8.88 2.80
N ILE A 57 -1.63 9.60 2.99
CA ILE A 57 -1.51 10.65 4.00
C ILE A 57 -1.40 11.94 3.20
N PRO A 58 -2.41 12.82 3.20
CA PRO A 58 -2.36 14.07 2.44
C PRO A 58 -1.19 14.96 2.86
N THR A 59 -0.09 14.92 2.11
CA THR A 59 1.06 15.83 2.30
C THR A 59 1.00 17.02 1.35
N ASP A 60 0.30 16.85 0.23
CA ASP A 60 0.03 17.90 -0.76
C ASP A 60 -1.49 18.02 -0.96
N ALA A 61 -2.07 19.09 -0.41
CA ALA A 61 -3.51 19.36 -0.50
C ALA A 61 -4.00 19.65 -1.94
N SER A 62 -3.09 19.85 -2.90
CA SER A 62 -3.44 20.04 -4.31
C SER A 62 -3.71 18.72 -5.05
N GLN A 63 -3.36 17.58 -4.43
CA GLN A 63 -3.53 16.25 -5.02
C GLN A 63 -4.64 15.47 -4.31
N PRO A 64 -5.39 14.61 -5.03
CA PRO A 64 -6.42 13.78 -4.41
C PRO A 64 -5.82 12.80 -3.39
N GLU A 65 -6.55 12.56 -2.30
CA GLU A 65 -6.21 11.58 -1.27
C GLU A 65 -6.52 10.16 -1.76
N GLY A 66 -5.53 9.27 -1.66
CA GLY A 66 -5.70 7.86 -1.99
C GLY A 66 -5.98 7.01 -0.76
N MET A 67 -6.11 5.71 -0.97
CA MET A 67 -6.32 4.75 0.11
C MET A 67 -5.49 3.49 -0.12
N VAL A 68 -4.89 2.97 0.95
CA VAL A 68 -4.17 1.69 0.91
C VAL A 68 -4.81 0.72 1.89
N ILE A 69 -5.09 -0.49 1.42
CA ILE A 69 -5.57 -1.62 2.20
C ILE A 69 -4.55 -2.74 2.06
N SER A 70 -4.09 -3.28 3.17
CA SER A 70 -3.07 -4.33 3.17
C SER A 70 -3.63 -5.57 3.85
N VAL A 71 -3.50 -6.72 3.21
CA VAL A 71 -4.00 -8.00 3.71
C VAL A 71 -2.92 -9.06 3.70
N ASP A 72 -2.79 -9.79 4.81
CA ASP A 72 -1.91 -10.94 4.92
C ASP A 72 -2.38 -11.90 6.02
N LEU A 73 -2.01 -13.17 5.91
CA LEU A 73 -2.18 -14.18 6.96
C LEU A 73 -1.23 -13.97 8.14
N LEU A 74 -0.10 -13.31 7.88
CA LEU A 74 0.92 -12.97 8.86
C LEU A 74 0.71 -11.57 9.43
N ARG A 75 1.36 -11.32 10.56
CA ARG A 75 1.34 -10.00 11.20
C ARG A 75 1.99 -8.95 10.30
N ILE A 76 1.28 -7.86 10.05
CA ILE A 76 1.83 -6.65 9.44
C ILE A 76 1.92 -5.59 10.54
N PRO A 77 3.12 -5.11 10.93
CA PRO A 77 3.21 -4.02 11.88
C PRO A 77 2.46 -2.78 11.36
N PRO A 78 1.81 -1.96 12.20
CA PRO A 78 1.02 -0.81 11.74
C PRO A 78 1.81 0.12 10.81
N ILE A 79 1.20 0.59 9.73
CA ILE A 79 1.76 1.58 8.81
C ILE A 79 0.77 2.73 8.75
N THR A 80 1.21 3.94 9.11
CA THR A 80 0.38 5.15 9.02
C THR A 80 -0.08 5.35 7.57
N GLY A 81 -1.35 5.71 7.38
CA GLY A 81 -1.94 5.90 6.05
C GLY A 81 -2.40 4.62 5.35
N ALA A 82 -2.19 3.45 5.95
CA ALA A 82 -2.70 2.18 5.44
C ALA A 82 -3.69 1.56 6.42
N ASN A 83 -4.74 0.96 5.87
CA ASN A 83 -5.61 0.08 6.61
C ASN A 83 -5.05 -1.34 6.60
N ILE A 84 -4.81 -1.91 7.79
CA ILE A 84 -4.13 -3.19 7.91
C ILE A 84 -5.12 -4.28 8.32
N LEU A 85 -5.22 -5.32 7.49
CA LEU A 85 -5.84 -6.61 7.75
C LEU A 85 -4.77 -7.68 7.91
N ASP A 86 -4.15 -7.74 9.08
CA ASP A 86 -3.31 -8.89 9.39
C ASP A 86 -4.15 -10.11 9.81
N HIS A 87 -3.53 -11.28 9.81
CA HIS A 87 -4.17 -12.56 10.17
C HIS A 87 -5.47 -12.84 9.39
N SER A 88 -5.56 -12.35 8.17
CA SER A 88 -6.76 -12.38 7.34
C SER A 88 -6.49 -13.11 6.03
N ASP A 89 -7.38 -14.01 5.65
CA ASP A 89 -7.31 -14.73 4.38
C ASP A 89 -8.08 -13.99 3.30
N PHE A 90 -7.37 -13.52 2.27
CA PHE A 90 -7.96 -12.86 1.11
C PHE A 90 -8.90 -13.76 0.30
N SER A 91 -8.68 -15.08 0.35
CA SER A 91 -9.47 -16.06 -0.40
C SER A 91 -10.83 -16.33 0.27
N HIS A 92 -11.01 -15.95 1.54
CA HIS A 92 -12.24 -16.12 2.29
C HIS A 92 -13.15 -14.88 2.18
N GLY A 93 -14.46 -15.11 2.11
CA GLY A 93 -15.47 -14.05 1.91
C GLY A 93 -15.45 -12.96 2.98
N ASP A 94 -14.99 -13.29 4.20
CA ASP A 94 -15.00 -12.40 5.37
C ASP A 94 -14.04 -11.19 5.23
N CYS A 95 -13.07 -11.26 4.31
CA CYS A 95 -12.14 -10.16 4.06
C CYS A 95 -12.80 -8.99 3.30
N LYS A 96 -13.92 -9.23 2.61
CA LYS A 96 -14.50 -8.28 1.63
C LYS A 96 -15.39 -7.19 2.25
N THR A 97 -15.86 -7.39 3.48
CA THR A 97 -16.87 -6.54 4.13
C THR A 97 -16.30 -5.42 5.00
N LYS A 98 -14.97 -5.33 5.15
CA LYS A 98 -14.34 -4.44 6.14
C LYS A 98 -13.94 -3.05 5.63
N PHE A 99 -13.98 -2.78 4.32
CA PHE A 99 -13.36 -1.56 3.76
C PHE A 99 -14.25 -0.63 2.94
N PHE A 100 -15.39 -1.11 2.47
CA PHE A 100 -16.25 -0.26 1.66
C PHE A 100 -17.23 0.46 2.60
N PRO A 101 -17.16 1.79 2.75
CA PRO A 101 -18.27 2.52 3.33
C PRO A 101 -19.55 2.17 2.56
N CYS A 102 -20.65 2.13 3.29
CA CYS A 102 -22.01 1.65 3.00
C CYS A 102 -22.71 2.24 1.74
N SER A 103 -22.05 2.33 0.58
CA SER A 103 -22.63 2.89 -0.65
C SER A 103 -22.30 2.11 -1.92
N VAL A 104 -21.77 0.88 -1.82
CA VAL A 104 -21.31 0.10 -2.99
C VAL A 104 -21.86 -1.33 -3.06
N GLU A 105 -22.95 -1.64 -2.34
CA GLU A 105 -23.53 -3.00 -2.36
C GLU A 105 -24.41 -3.29 -3.60
N GLU A 106 -24.79 -2.29 -4.41
CA GLU A 106 -25.77 -2.51 -5.48
C GLU A 106 -25.20 -2.75 -6.90
N GLU A 107 -23.88 -2.72 -7.12
CA GLU A 107 -23.35 -2.77 -8.51
C GLU A 107 -22.51 -4.01 -8.87
N TRP A 108 -22.49 -5.04 -8.02
CA TRP A 108 -21.71 -6.27 -8.29
C TRP A 108 -22.52 -7.58 -8.20
N MET A 109 -23.81 -7.54 -8.56
CA MET A 109 -24.57 -8.75 -8.95
C MET A 109 -24.76 -8.82 -10.46
#